data_AF-A0A0K2TPQ8-F1
#
_entry.id   AF-A0A0K2TPQ8-F1
#
_cell.length_a   1.000
_cell.length_b   1.000
_cell.length_c   1.000
_cell.angle_alpha   90.00
_cell.angle_beta   90.00
_cell.angle_gamma   90.00
#
_symmetry.space_group_name_H-M   'P 1'
#
loop_
_entity.id
_entity.type
_entity.pdbx_description
1 polymer ?
#
loop_
_entity_poly.entity_id
_entity_poly.type
_entity_poly.pdbx_seq_one_letter_code
_entity_poly.pdbx_strand_id
1 'polypeptide(L)'
;GGEYIGFNNSVFLAEREISDRNYALAYYMKEHKCFPKGFNLKDCLDFWFQCCSMEANCETMAVIGATLANGGACPITREKVLENSAVRNVCSLLHSCGFYEFSGKFAFKIGLPGKSSVAGSMMMVLPNTMGICIYS
;
A
#
# COMPACT_ATOMS: atom_id res chain seq x y z
N GLY A 1 5.84 -2.76 -14.08
CA GLY A 1 6.56 -3.04 -15.33
C GLY A 1 5.80 -2.51 -16.52
N GLY A 2 5.69 -1.18 -16.66
CA GLY A 2 5.04 -0.56 -17.82
C GLY A 2 3.53 -0.74 -17.94
N GLU A 3 2.86 -1.28 -16.92
CA GLU A 3 1.40 -1.47 -16.90
C GLU A 3 0.66 -0.24 -16.36
N TYR A 4 -0.66 -0.27 -16.44
CA TYR A 4 -1.54 0.86 -16.11
C TYR A 4 -1.44 1.26 -14.64
N ILE A 5 -1.11 2.54 -14.42
CA ILE A 5 -1.28 3.26 -13.16
C ILE A 5 -2.00 4.57 -13.49
N GLY A 6 -3.13 4.80 -12.83
CA GLY A 6 -3.97 5.98 -12.99
C GLY A 6 -4.07 6.81 -11.72
N PHE A 7 -4.92 7.83 -11.77
CA PHE A 7 -5.22 8.70 -10.64
C PHE A 7 -6.68 9.17 -10.71
N ASN A 8 -7.41 8.93 -9.63
CA ASN A 8 -8.80 9.33 -9.51
C ASN A 8 -8.93 10.67 -8.79
N ASN A 9 -9.02 11.76 -9.56
CA ASN A 9 -9.16 13.09 -8.98
C ASN A 9 -10.46 13.28 -8.19
N SER A 10 -11.54 12.59 -8.58
CA SER A 10 -12.82 12.67 -7.87
C SER A 10 -12.73 12.03 -6.48
N VAL A 11 -12.08 10.87 -6.35
CA VAL A 11 -11.79 10.24 -5.05
C VAL A 11 -10.87 11.12 -4.22
N PHE A 12 -9.82 11.70 -4.81
CA PHE A 12 -8.93 12.62 -4.09
C PHE A 12 -9.66 13.82 -3.49
N LEU A 13 -10.50 14.48 -4.29
CA LEU A 13 -11.27 15.64 -3.82
C LEU A 13 -12.28 15.23 -2.74
N ALA A 14 -12.98 14.11 -2.92
CA ALA A 14 -13.92 13.59 -1.94
C ALA A 14 -13.22 13.23 -0.62
N GLU A 15 -12.17 12.41 -0.66
CA GLU A 15 -11.37 12.02 0.51
C GLU A 15 -10.84 13.23 1.27
N ARG A 16 -10.35 14.25 0.57
CA ARG A 16 -9.86 15.48 1.19
C ARG A 16 -10.97 16.26 1.93
N GLU A 17 -12.19 16.28 1.38
CA GLU A 17 -13.31 17.01 1.98
C GLU A 17 -13.90 16.34 3.22
N ILE A 18 -13.91 14.99 3.29
CA ILE A 18 -14.59 14.25 4.37
C ILE A 18 -13.64 13.64 5.41
N SER A 19 -12.34 13.96 5.37
CA SER A 19 -11.30 13.27 6.13
C SER A 19 -10.99 13.85 7.52
N ASP A 20 -12.00 14.31 8.28
CA ASP A 20 -11.81 14.91 9.61
C ASP A 20 -10.98 14.02 10.56
N ARG A 21 -11.20 12.71 10.50
CA ARG A 21 -10.43 11.73 11.29
C ARG A 21 -8.94 11.75 10.96
N ASN A 22 -8.60 11.84 9.67
CA ASN A 22 -7.20 11.88 9.22
C ASN A 22 -6.53 13.20 9.63
N TYR A 23 -7.25 14.32 9.54
CA TYR A 23 -6.77 15.60 10.05
C TYR A 23 -6.50 15.53 11.56
N ALA A 24 -7.44 15.03 12.36
CA ALA A 24 -7.29 14.90 13.80
C ALA A 24 -6.05 14.06 14.18
N LEU A 25 -5.85 12.92 13.53
CA LEU A 25 -4.68 12.07 13.75
C LEU A 25 -3.37 12.79 13.38
N ALA A 26 -3.37 13.53 12.27
CA ALA A 26 -2.19 14.24 11.82
C ALA A 26 -1.83 15.42 12.75
N TYR A 27 -2.81 16.12 13.31
CA TYR A 27 -2.57 17.13 14.35
C TYR A 27 -2.03 16.50 15.64
N TYR A 28 -2.55 15.34 16.05
CA TYR A 28 -2.05 14.58 17.20
C TYR A 28 -0.58 14.14 16.98
N MET A 29 -0.26 13.60 15.81
CA MET A 29 1.12 13.25 15.43
C MET A 29 2.05 14.47 15.41
N LYS A 30 1.55 15.64 15.02
CA LYS A 30 2.30 16.91 15.05
C LYS A 30 2.63 17.34 16.47
N GLU A 31 1.65 17.27 17.38
CA GLU A 31 1.87 17.57 18.80
C GLU A 31 2.94 16.66 19.41
N HIS A 32 2.89 15.37 19.08
CA HIS A 32 3.87 14.37 19.52
C HIS A 32 5.19 14.38 18.74
N LYS A 33 5.41 15.37 17.86
CA LYS A 33 6.65 15.55 17.09
C LYS A 33 7.03 14.31 16.26
N CYS A 34 6.06 13.59 15.72
CA CYS A 34 6.28 12.42 14.89
C CYS A 34 6.79 12.76 13.48
N PHE A 35 6.67 14.02 13.05
CA PHE A 35 7.09 14.48 11.73
C PHE A 35 8.55 15.00 11.74
N PRO A 36 9.28 14.87 10.61
CA PRO A 36 10.60 15.45 10.48
C PRO A 36 10.57 16.99 10.54
N LYS A 37 11.71 17.62 10.84
CA LYS A 37 11.81 19.08 10.87
C LYS A 37 11.54 19.68 9.49
N GLY A 38 10.84 20.82 9.45
CA GLY A 38 10.56 21.55 8.21
C GLY A 38 9.36 21.05 7.40
N PHE A 39 8.57 20.12 7.93
CA PHE A 39 7.37 19.62 7.26
C PHE A 39 6.23 20.66 7.23
N ASN A 40 5.38 20.57 6.21
CA ASN A 40 4.09 21.24 6.15
C ASN A 40 2.98 20.19 6.27
N LEU A 41 2.18 20.28 7.34
CA LEU A 41 1.13 19.32 7.64
C LEU A 41 0.10 19.20 6.50
N LYS A 42 -0.27 20.33 5.89
CA LYS A 42 -1.27 20.35 4.81
C LYS A 42 -0.74 19.62 3.58
N ASP A 43 0.49 19.92 3.18
CA ASP A 43 1.12 19.28 2.01
C ASP A 43 1.30 17.77 2.24
N CYS A 44 1.63 17.34 3.46
CA CYS A 44 1.71 15.92 3.82
C CYS A 44 0.36 15.21 3.70
N LEU A 45 -0.72 15.84 4.15
CA LEU A 45 -2.07 15.27 4.05
C LEU A 45 -2.58 15.28 2.61
N ASP A 46 -2.38 16.36 1.87
CA ASP A 46 -2.73 16.43 0.45
C ASP A 46 -1.99 15.34 -0.35
N PHE A 47 -0.70 15.10 -0.05
CA PHE A 47 0.05 14.01 -0.66
C PHE A 47 -0.47 12.63 -0.24
N TRP A 48 -0.82 12.44 1.03
CA TRP A 48 -1.43 11.20 1.52
C TRP A 48 -2.73 10.87 0.77
N PHE A 49 -3.64 11.84 0.61
CA PHE A 49 -4.87 11.64 -0.14
C PHE A 49 -4.61 11.35 -1.62
N GLN A 50 -3.58 11.96 -2.21
CA GLN A 50 -3.17 11.63 -3.58
C GLN A 50 -2.72 10.16 -3.69
N CYS A 51 -1.90 9.67 -2.75
CA CYS A 51 -1.47 8.27 -2.73
C CYS A 51 -2.65 7.30 -2.58
N CYS A 52 -3.64 7.64 -1.75
CA CYS A 52 -4.86 6.83 -1.59
C CYS A 52 -5.76 6.84 -2.84
N SER A 53 -5.58 7.80 -3.74
CA SER A 53 -6.42 7.98 -4.93
C SER A 53 -5.74 7.48 -6.22
N MET A 54 -4.60 6.80 -6.12
CA MET A 54 -3.99 6.12 -7.26
C MET A 54 -4.86 4.93 -7.71
N GLU A 55 -4.94 4.73 -9.01
CA GLU A 55 -5.71 3.65 -9.63
C GLU A 55 -4.80 2.59 -10.23
N ALA A 56 -5.19 1.34 -10.09
CA ALA A 56 -4.54 0.20 -10.74
C ALA A 56 -5.60 -0.88 -10.99
N ASN A 57 -5.41 -1.68 -12.03
CA ASN A 57 -6.24 -2.86 -12.25
C ASN A 57 -5.63 -4.10 -11.54
N CYS A 58 -6.35 -5.22 -11.56
CA CYS A 58 -5.88 -6.45 -10.92
C CYS A 58 -4.56 -6.97 -11.50
N GLU A 59 -4.35 -6.80 -12.81
CA GLU A 59 -3.14 -7.24 -13.52
C GLU A 59 -1.92 -6.46 -13.01
N THR A 60 -2.00 -5.13 -12.99
CA THR A 60 -0.94 -4.26 -12.44
C THR A 60 -0.62 -4.59 -11.00
N MET A 61 -1.66 -4.78 -10.17
CA MET A 61 -1.47 -5.10 -8.75
C MET A 61 -0.86 -6.50 -8.56
N ALA A 62 -1.18 -7.47 -9.42
CA ALA A 62 -0.54 -8.78 -9.41
C ALA A 62 0.95 -8.67 -9.76
N VAL A 63 1.33 -7.83 -10.74
CA VAL A 63 2.74 -7.57 -11.07
C VAL A 63 3.48 -6.85 -9.93
N ILE A 64 2.83 -5.92 -9.23
CA ILE A 64 3.40 -5.28 -8.03
C ILE A 64 3.64 -6.33 -6.93
N GLY A 65 2.64 -7.17 -6.64
CA GLY A 65 2.78 -8.27 -5.70
C GLY A 65 3.87 -9.26 -6.10
N ALA A 66 3.99 -9.55 -7.41
CA ALA A 66 4.99 -10.46 -7.94
C ALA A 66 6.40 -9.85 -7.88
N THR A 67 6.52 -8.53 -8.01
CA THR A 67 7.78 -7.81 -7.78
C THR A 67 8.24 -7.97 -6.33
N LEU A 68 7.33 -7.89 -5.36
CA LEU A 68 7.64 -8.19 -3.95
C LEU A 68 8.00 -9.67 -3.74
N ALA A 69 7.27 -10.59 -4.38
CA ALA A 69 7.57 -12.02 -4.32
C ALA A 69 8.95 -12.36 -4.90
N ASN A 70 9.40 -11.59 -5.90
CA ASN A 70 10.67 -11.76 -6.60
C ASN A 70 11.80 -10.87 -6.02
N GLY A 71 11.77 -10.61 -4.71
CA GLY A 71 12.83 -9.87 -4.03
C GLY A 71 13.01 -8.43 -4.50
N GLY A 72 11.99 -7.82 -5.10
CA GLY A 72 12.02 -6.43 -5.56
C GLY A 72 12.46 -6.23 -7.02
N ALA A 73 12.69 -7.31 -7.76
CA ALA A 73 12.88 -7.25 -9.20
C ALA A 73 11.55 -7.48 -9.93
N CYS A 74 11.18 -6.58 -10.84
CA CYS A 74 9.94 -6.72 -11.59
C CYS A 74 10.02 -7.95 -12.52
N PRO A 75 9.10 -8.92 -12.44
CA PRO A 75 9.25 -10.19 -13.16
C PRO A 75 9.14 -10.04 -14.68
N ILE A 76 8.40 -9.04 -15.16
CA ILE A 76 8.16 -8.82 -16.59
C ILE A 76 9.25 -7.95 -17.25
N THR A 77 9.83 -6.97 -16.55
CA THR A 77 10.90 -6.12 -17.09
C THR A 77 12.29 -6.54 -16.65
N ARG A 78 12.41 -7.39 -15.63
CA ARG A 78 13.65 -7.78 -14.93
C ARG A 78 14.40 -6.64 -14.25
N GLU A 79 13.79 -5.46 -14.19
CA GLU A 79 14.37 -4.29 -13.53
C GLU A 79 14.35 -4.44 -12.01
N LYS A 80 15.44 -4.04 -11.35
CA LYS A 80 15.51 -3.96 -9.89
C LYS A 80 14.85 -2.68 -9.41
N VAL A 81 13.64 -2.81 -8.84
CA VAL A 81 12.81 -1.68 -8.38
C VAL A 81 13.03 -1.41 -6.89
N LEU A 82 13.19 -2.46 -6.09
CA LEU A 82 13.36 -2.37 -4.64
C LEU A 82 14.54 -3.22 -4.16
N GLU A 83 15.24 -2.70 -3.15
CA GLU A 83 16.25 -3.45 -2.42
C GLU A 83 15.63 -4.63 -1.66
N ASN A 84 16.40 -5.72 -1.53
CA ASN A 84 15.95 -6.93 -0.83
C ASN A 84 15.53 -6.65 0.62
N SER A 85 16.22 -5.72 1.28
CA SER A 85 15.94 -5.29 2.64
C SER A 85 14.57 -4.61 2.77
N ALA A 86 14.24 -3.72 1.82
CA ALA A 86 12.94 -3.05 1.77
C ALA A 86 11.82 -4.07 1.55
N VAL A 87 11.99 -4.99 0.61
CA VAL A 87 11.01 -6.04 0.30
C VAL A 87 10.74 -6.93 1.51
N ARG A 88 11.81 -7.39 2.18
CA ARG A 88 11.68 -8.19 3.41
C ARG A 88 10.88 -7.45 4.49
N ASN A 89 11.20 -6.17 4.72
CA ASN A 89 10.53 -5.37 5.74
C ASN A 89 9.05 -5.16 5.39
N VAL A 90 8.74 -4.82 4.14
CA VAL A 90 7.35 -4.65 3.66
C VAL A 90 6.57 -5.95 3.82
N CYS A 91 7.08 -7.08 3.33
CA CYS A 91 6.40 -8.38 3.46
C CYS A 91 6.18 -8.79 4.92
N SER A 92 7.12 -8.47 5.82
CA SER A 92 6.97 -8.75 7.25
C SER A 92 5.82 -7.93 7.89
N LEU A 93 5.68 -6.67 7.51
CA LEU A 93 4.57 -5.83 7.95
C LEU A 93 3.25 -6.30 7.34
N LEU A 94 3.21 -6.56 6.03
CA LEU A 94 2.01 -7.07 5.35
C LEU A 94 1.50 -8.39 5.95
N HIS A 95 2.40 -9.25 6.43
CA HIS A 95 2.02 -10.47 7.12
C HIS A 95 1.29 -10.21 8.45
N SER A 96 1.70 -9.19 9.22
CA SER A 96 1.18 -8.95 10.58
C SER A 96 0.07 -7.90 10.67
N CYS A 97 0.02 -6.92 9.76
CA CYS A 97 -0.94 -5.81 9.80
C CYS A 97 -1.65 -5.53 8.47
N GLY A 98 -1.58 -6.44 7.51
CA GLY A 98 -2.12 -6.28 6.16
C GLY A 98 -3.65 -6.19 6.03
N PHE A 99 -4.37 -6.79 6.98
CA PHE A 99 -5.81 -7.07 6.88
C PHE A 99 -6.61 -6.47 8.05
N TYR A 100 -6.20 -5.30 8.54
CA TYR A 100 -6.87 -4.60 9.66
C TYR A 100 -6.99 -5.52 10.89
N GLU A 101 -8.15 -5.56 11.55
CA GLU A 101 -8.42 -6.41 12.71
C GLU A 101 -8.38 -7.91 12.36
N PHE A 102 -8.46 -8.27 11.07
CA PHE A 102 -8.37 -9.66 10.62
C PHE A 102 -6.93 -10.15 10.44
N SER A 103 -5.92 -9.28 10.54
CA SER A 103 -4.51 -9.63 10.25
C SER A 103 -4.00 -10.84 11.04
N GLY A 104 -4.28 -10.93 12.34
CA GLY A 104 -3.85 -12.07 13.15
C GLY A 104 -4.48 -13.41 12.73
N LYS A 105 -5.79 -13.40 12.39
CA LYS A 105 -6.49 -14.60 11.89
C LYS A 105 -6.01 -14.98 10.50
N PHE A 106 -5.74 -14.00 9.64
CA PHE A 106 -5.21 -14.22 8.30
C PHE A 106 -3.82 -14.84 8.36
N ALA A 107 -2.92 -14.29 9.19
CA ALA A 107 -1.58 -14.82 9.40
C ALA A 107 -1.62 -16.28 9.89
N PHE A 108 -2.53 -16.61 10.82
CA PHE A 108 -2.65 -17.97 11.35
C PHE A 108 -3.23 -18.96 10.33
N LYS A 109 -4.28 -18.57 9.58
CA LYS A 109 -4.99 -19.50 8.69
C LYS A 109 -4.40 -19.58 7.28
N ILE A 110 -3.95 -18.46 6.74
CA ILE A 110 -3.48 -18.33 5.35
C ILE A 110 -1.95 -18.24 5.30
N GLY A 111 -1.33 -17.50 6.24
CA GLY A 111 0.13 -17.45 6.38
C GLY A 111 0.86 -16.64 5.30
N LEU A 112 0.14 -15.90 4.46
CA LEU A 112 0.74 -15.11 3.38
C LEU A 112 0.81 -13.62 3.73
N PRO A 113 1.86 -12.89 3.32
CA PRO A 113 1.83 -11.43 3.29
C PRO A 113 0.75 -10.93 2.32
N GLY A 114 -0.04 -9.95 2.74
CA GLY A 114 -1.01 -9.31 1.85
C GLY A 114 -1.51 -7.98 2.37
N LYS A 115 -2.30 -7.28 1.57
CA LYS A 115 -2.96 -6.03 1.94
C LYS A 115 -4.36 -6.01 1.37
N SER A 116 -5.35 -5.68 2.19
CA SER A 116 -6.69 -5.32 1.74
C SER A 116 -6.87 -3.82 1.53
N SER A 117 -7.80 -3.45 0.67
CA SER A 117 -8.20 -2.07 0.40
C SER A 117 -9.69 -1.87 0.72
N VAL A 118 -10.05 -0.65 1.11
CA VAL A 118 -11.46 -0.23 1.26
C VAL A 118 -12.22 -0.26 -0.08
N ALA A 119 -11.51 -0.19 -1.20
CA ALA A 119 -12.10 -0.30 -2.53
C ALA A 119 -12.63 -1.71 -2.85
N GLY A 120 -12.29 -2.74 -2.06
CA GLY A 120 -12.65 -4.14 -2.33
C GLY A 120 -11.52 -4.98 -2.93
N SER A 121 -10.32 -4.42 -3.10
CA SER A 121 -9.16 -5.17 -3.57
C SER A 121 -8.37 -5.85 -2.45
N MET A 122 -7.74 -6.96 -2.78
CA MET A 122 -6.80 -7.68 -1.95
C MET A 122 -5.57 -8.07 -2.77
N MET A 123 -4.39 -7.59 -2.38
CA MET A 123 -3.11 -8.02 -2.92
C MET A 123 -2.48 -9.05 -1.98
N MET A 124 -1.98 -10.16 -2.52
CA MET A 124 -1.23 -11.18 -1.78
C MET A 124 0.12 -11.43 -2.46
N VAL A 125 1.11 -11.71 -1.63
CA VAL A 125 2.48 -12.02 -2.06
C VAL A 125 2.77 -13.45 -1.64
N LEU A 126 3.11 -14.32 -2.61
CA LEU A 126 3.65 -15.64 -2.35
C LEU A 126 5.16 -15.58 -2.61
N PRO A 127 5.99 -15.41 -1.56
CA PRO A 127 7.43 -15.21 -1.73
C PRO A 127 8.06 -16.31 -2.58
N ASN A 128 8.94 -15.93 -3.51
CA ASN A 128 9.61 -16.82 -4.47
C ASN A 128 8.67 -17.55 -5.45
N THR A 129 7.40 -17.15 -5.58
CA THR A 129 6.46 -17.79 -6.50
C THR A 129 5.67 -16.79 -7.34
N MET A 130 4.75 -16.03 -6.75
CA MET A 130 3.86 -15.13 -7.52
C MET A 130 3.24 -14.03 -6.66
N GLY A 131 2.69 -13.01 -7.32
CA GLY A 131 1.77 -12.05 -6.72
C GLY A 131 0.36 -12.26 -7.25
N ILE A 132 -0.63 -12.03 -6.40
CA ILE A 132 -2.05 -12.18 -6.74
C ILE A 132 -2.77 -10.91 -6.34
N CYS A 133 -3.69 -10.44 -7.18
CA CYS A 133 -4.67 -9.42 -6.82
C CYS A 133 -6.08 -9.94 -7.10
N ILE A 134 -7.00 -9.71 -6.15
CA ILE A 134 -8.42 -10.00 -6.27
C ILE A 134 -9.16 -8.69 -6.05
N TYR A 135 -10.24 -8.46 -6.78
CA TYR A 135 -11.13 -7.30 -6.61
C TYR A 135 -12.57 -7.76 -6.77
N SER A 136 -13.46 -7.32 -5.87
CA SER A 136 -14.89 -7.65 -5.87
C SER A 136 -15.71 -6.56 -5.23
#